data_AF-A0A497LA77-F1
#
_entry.id   AF-A0A497LA77-F1
#
_cell.length_a   1.000
_cell.length_b   1.000
_cell.length_c   1.000
_cell.angle_alpha   90.00
_cell.angle_beta   90.00
_cell.angle_gamma   90.00
#
_symmetry.space_group_name_H-M   'P 1'
#
loop_
_entity.id
_entity.type
_entity.pdbx_description
1 polymer ?
#
loop_
_entity_poly.entity_id
_entity_poly.type
_entity_poly.pdbx_seq_one_letter_code
_entity_poly.pdbx_strand_id
1 'polypeptide(L)'
;MLFSSYLHEKAEESRHNETIGYLITVMGTIFFVGGLLETVVTVENPEWFLIFPYHLTRHPYSLLGLSLISVGLVLLCLGIALS
;
A
#
# COMPACT_ATOMS: atom_id res chain seq x y z
N MET A 1 23.28 29.81 11.94
CA MET A 1 23.76 28.48 11.47
C MET A 1 24.22 28.64 10.03
N LEU A 2 25.35 28.01 9.67
CA LEU A 2 25.93 28.14 8.33
C LEU A 2 25.06 27.35 7.33
N PHE A 3 24.78 27.91 6.15
CA PHE A 3 23.88 27.32 5.15
C PHE A 3 24.21 25.85 4.80
N SER A 4 25.50 25.50 4.81
CA SER A 4 25.98 24.12 4.60
C SER A 4 25.48 23.14 5.68
N SER A 5 25.38 23.56 6.94
CA SER A 5 24.89 22.71 8.02
C SER A 5 23.39 22.44 7.88
N TYR A 6 22.62 23.46 7.46
CA TYR A 6 21.19 23.31 7.17
C TYR A 6 20.93 22.35 6.00
N LEU A 7 21.71 22.46 4.92
CA LEU A 7 21.60 21.53 3.78
C LEU A 7 21.98 20.10 4.16
N HIS A 8 23.00 19.92 5.01
CA HIS A 8 23.40 18.60 5.48
C HIS A 8 22.30 17.95 6.33
N GLU A 9 21.70 18.69 7.24
CA GLU A 9 20.58 18.23 8.08
C GLU A 9 19.35 17.86 7.24
N LYS A 10 19.01 18.68 6.23
CA LYS A 10 17.90 18.37 5.32
C LYS A 10 18.17 17.15 4.42
N ALA A 11 19.41 16.94 3.99
CA ALA A 11 19.77 15.76 3.22
C ALA A 11 19.67 14.48 4.06
N GLU A 12 20.03 14.55 5.34
CA GLU A 12 19.90 13.43 6.27
C GLU A 12 18.44 13.11 6.59
N GLU A 13 17.61 14.12 6.80
CA GLU A 13 16.15 13.98 6.95
C GLU A 13 15.51 13.38 5.70
N SER A 14 15.91 13.82 4.51
CA SER A 14 15.41 13.29 3.23
C SER A 14 15.74 11.80 3.07
N ARG A 15 16.96 11.38 3.37
CA ARG A 15 17.37 9.96 3.30
C ARG A 15 16.59 9.09 4.27
N HIS A 16 16.27 9.62 5.44
CA HIS A 16 15.44 8.92 6.41
C HIS A 16 14.00 8.76 5.90
N ASN A 17 13.41 9.83 5.37
CA ASN A 17 12.07 9.80 4.80
C ASN A 17 11.97 8.86 3.59
N GLU A 18 12.97 8.86 2.71
CA GLU A 18 13.07 7.93 1.56
C GLU A 18 13.06 6.47 2.04
N THR A 19 13.83 6.15 3.09
CA THR A 19 13.86 4.80 3.68
C THR A 19 12.49 4.41 4.25
N ILE A 20 11.81 5.33 4.94
CA ILE A 20 10.46 5.10 5.46
C ILE A 20 9.46 4.91 4.32
N GLY A 21 9.49 5.77 3.31
CA GLY A 21 8.65 5.69 2.12
C GLY A 21 8.82 4.35 1.39
N TYR A 22 10.06 3.88 1.25
CA TYR A 22 10.35 2.56 0.70
C TYR A 22 9.73 1.43 1.53
N LEU A 23 9.90 1.44 2.86
CA LEU A 23 9.32 0.41 3.74
C LEU A 23 7.79 0.41 3.69
N ILE A 24 7.16 1.59 3.66
CA ILE A 24 5.71 1.74 3.51
C ILE A 24 5.25 1.18 2.16
N THR A 25 6.01 1.43 1.09
CA THR A 25 5.71 0.90 -0.26
C THR A 25 5.79 -0.62 -0.29
N VAL A 26 6.80 -1.22 0.33
CA VAL A 26 6.93 -2.69 0.45
C VAL A 26 5.75 -3.27 1.21
N MET A 27 5.36 -2.66 2.34
CA MET A 27 4.21 -3.09 3.12
C MET A 27 2.90 -2.97 2.33
N GLY A 28 2.70 -1.86 1.63
CA GLY A 28 1.54 -1.65 0.75
C GLY A 28 1.45 -2.71 -0.35
N THR A 29 2.59 -3.09 -0.95
CA THR A 29 2.66 -4.16 -1.95
C THR A 29 2.23 -5.51 -1.36
N ILE A 30 2.69 -5.85 -0.16
CA ILE A 30 2.34 -7.10 0.52
C ILE A 30 0.83 -7.17 0.77
N PHE A 31 0.24 -6.09 1.32
CA PHE A 31 -1.20 -6.04 1.57
C PHE A 31 -2.02 -6.09 0.28
N PHE A 32 -1.59 -5.37 -0.75
CA PHE A 32 -2.28 -5.31 -2.04
C PHE A 32 -2.28 -6.69 -2.73
N VAL A 33 -1.11 -7.32 -2.87
CA VAL A 33 -0.99 -8.66 -3.47
C VAL A 33 -1.69 -9.71 -2.61
N GLY A 34 -1.56 -9.63 -1.28
CA GLY A 34 -2.24 -10.52 -0.34
C GLY A 34 -3.76 -10.47 -0.47
N GLY A 35 -4.34 -9.27 -0.53
CA GLY A 35 -5.78 -9.09 -0.70
C GLY A 35 -6.29 -9.56 -2.06
N LEU A 36 -5.50 -9.38 -3.13
CA LEU A 36 -5.81 -9.94 -4.44
C LEU A 36 -5.82 -11.46 -4.41
N LEU A 37 -4.79 -12.08 -3.84
CA LEU A 37 -4.71 -13.53 -3.72
C LEU A 37 -5.85 -14.10 -2.89
N GLU A 38 -6.17 -13.48 -1.76
CA GLU A 38 -7.32 -13.91 -0.94
C GLU A 38 -8.61 -13.86 -1.74
N THR A 39 -8.86 -12.76 -2.46
CA THR A 39 -10.07 -12.59 -3.26
C THR A 39 -10.17 -13.68 -4.34
N VAL A 40 -9.07 -13.96 -5.05
CA VAL A 40 -9.03 -14.98 -6.11
C VAL A 40 -9.21 -16.40 -5.55
N VAL A 41 -8.68 -16.69 -4.37
CA VAL A 41 -8.75 -18.03 -3.76
C VAL A 41 -10.10 -18.29 -3.09
N THR A 42 -10.72 -17.27 -2.50
CA THR A 42 -11.92 -17.43 -1.67
C THR A 42 -13.23 -17.18 -2.42
N VAL A 43 -13.19 -16.43 -3.51
CA VAL A 43 -14.38 -16.11 -4.31
C VAL A 43 -14.36 -16.93 -5.60
N GLU A 44 -15.38 -17.78 -5.80
CA GLU A 44 -15.45 -18.67 -6.97
C GLU A 44 -15.63 -17.92 -8.30
N ASN A 45 -16.44 -16.85 -8.31
CA ASN A 45 -16.68 -16.01 -9.48
C ASN A 45 -16.57 -14.53 -9.09
N PRO A 46 -15.36 -14.00 -8.91
CA PRO A 46 -15.16 -12.62 -8.55
C PRO A 46 -15.47 -11.73 -9.77
N GLU A 47 -16.43 -10.82 -9.61
CA GLU A 47 -16.65 -9.77 -10.61
C GLU A 47 -15.76 -8.56 -10.30
N TRP A 48 -14.94 -8.19 -11.29
CA TRP A 48 -13.91 -7.16 -11.14
C TRP A 48 -14.27 -5.89 -11.88
N PHE A 49 -14.02 -4.75 -11.24
CA PHE A 49 -13.90 -3.46 -11.90
C PHE A 49 -12.43 -3.05 -11.83
N LEU A 50 -11.72 -3.21 -12.95
CA LEU A 50 -10.26 -3.11 -13.05
C LEU A 50 -9.55 -4.08 -12.10
N ILE A 51 -9.29 -3.65 -10.87
CA ILE A 51 -8.50 -4.36 -9.84
C ILE A 51 -9.30 -4.52 -8.54
N PHE A 52 -10.52 -3.97 -8.46
CA PHE A 52 -11.37 -4.04 -7.29
C PHE A 52 -12.53 -5.02 -7.51
N PRO A 53 -12.69 -6.04 -6.64
CA PRO A 53 -13.89 -6.88 -6.67
C PRO A 53 -15.08 -6.05 -6.18
N TYR A 54 -16.12 -5.85 -7.01
CA TYR A 54 -17.27 -5.01 -6.64
C TYR A 54 -18.47 -5.82 -6.13
N HIS A 55 -18.55 -7.10 -6.49
CA HIS A 55 -19.56 -8.00 -5.93
C HIS A 55 -19.07 -8.57 -4.59
N LEU A 56 -19.50 -7.94 -3.49
CA LEU A 56 -19.34 -8.54 -2.17
C LEU A 56 -20.34 -9.67 -2.00
N THR A 57 -19.85 -10.91 -2.07
CA THR A 57 -20.62 -12.07 -1.60
C THR A 57 -20.80 -11.94 -0.09
N ARG A 58 -21.86 -12.53 0.50
CA ARG A 58 -22.11 -12.49 1.97
C ARG A 58 -21.02 -13.19 2.81
N HIS A 59 -19.96 -13.68 2.19
CA HIS A 59 -18.89 -14.40 2.87
C HIS A 59 -17.91 -13.40 3.52
N PRO A 60 -17.54 -13.56 4.81
CA PRO A 60 -16.65 -12.63 5.52
C PRO A 60 -15.28 -12.44 4.85
N TYR A 61 -14.77 -13.47 4.14
CA TYR A 61 -13.50 -13.40 3.40
C TYR A 61 -13.55 -12.41 2.22
N SER A 62 -14.71 -12.17 1.62
CA SER A 62 -14.85 -11.19 0.54
C SER A 62 -14.60 -9.76 1.04
N LEU A 63 -14.96 -9.46 2.29
CA LEU A 63 -14.72 -8.15 2.90
C LEU A 63 -13.27 -7.99 3.32
N LEU A 64 -12.64 -9.07 3.79
CA LEU A 64 -11.23 -9.08 4.18
C LEU A 64 -10.34 -8.79 2.95
N GLY A 65 -10.58 -9.47 1.82
CA GLY A 65 -9.82 -9.23 0.59
C GLY A 65 -9.92 -7.79 0.09
N LEU A 66 -11.14 -7.24 0.07
CA LEU A 66 -11.37 -5.84 -0.29
C LEU A 66 -10.64 -4.87 0.67
N SER A 67 -10.69 -5.14 1.97
CA SER A 67 -10.01 -4.32 2.97
C SER A 67 -8.49 -4.33 2.80
N LEU A 68 -7.89 -5.50 2.53
CA LEU A 68 -6.45 -5.63 2.29
C LEU A 68 -6.04 -4.90 1.01
N ILE A 69 -6.82 -5.02 -0.07
CA ILE A 69 -6.57 -4.31 -1.34
C ILE A 69 -6.62 -2.78 -1.11
N SER A 70 -7.65 -2.29 -0.41
CA SER A 70 -7.80 -0.85 -0.16
C SER A 70 -6.69 -0.28 0.74
N VAL A 71 -6.34 -0.97 1.83
CA VAL A 71 -5.23 -0.57 2.70
C VAL A 71 -3.91 -0.62 1.93
N GLY A 72 -3.67 -1.68 1.16
CA GLY A 72 -2.48 -1.82 0.32
C GLY A 72 -2.33 -0.66 -0.66
N LEU A 73 -3.42 -0.24 -1.31
CA LEU A 73 -3.42 0.90 -2.24
C LEU A 73 -3.07 2.22 -1.52
N VAL A 74 -3.68 2.48 -0.37
CA VAL A 74 -3.40 3.69 0.42
C VAL A 74 -1.93 3.73 0.84
N LEU A 75 -1.39 2.61 1.31
CA LEU A 75 0.00 2.50 1.70
C LEU A 75 0.95 2.69 0.51
N LEU A 76 0.63 2.13 -0.67
CA LEU A 76 1.43 2.36 -1.88
C LEU A 76 1.48 3.85 -2.25
N CYS A 77 0.34 4.54 -2.25
CA CYS A 77 0.28 5.97 -2.54
C CYS A 77 1.08 6.80 -1.51
N LEU A 78 0.95 6.49 -0.22
CA LEU A 78 1.69 7.18 0.84
C LEU A 78 3.19 6.91 0.77
N GLY A 79 3.58 5.65 0.51
CA GLY A 79 4.96 5.25 0.36
C GLY A 79 5.63 6.02 -0.77
N ILE A 80 5.02 6.05 -1.96
CA ILE A 80 5.51 6.80 -3.12
C ILE A 80 5.59 8.31 -2.83
N ALA A 81 4.60 8.88 -2.13
CA ALA A 81 4.59 10.31 -1.81
C ALA A 81 5.68 10.71 -0.79
N LEU A 82 6.12 9.77 0.05
CA LEU A 82 7.17 9.98 1.05
C LEU A 82 8.58 9.60 0.55
N SER A 83 8.65 8.87 -0.57
CA SER A 83 9.89 8.40 -1.21
C SER A 83 10.57 9.50 -2.01
#